data_AF-W1XT13-F1
#
_entry.id   AF-W1XT13-F1
#
_cell.length_a   1.000
_cell.length_b   1.000
_cell.length_c   1.000
_cell.angle_alpha   90.00
_cell.angle_beta   90.00
_cell.angle_gamma   90.00
#
_symmetry.space_group_name_H-M   'P 1'
#
loop_
_entity.id
_entity.type
_entity.pdbx_description
1 polymer ?
#
loop_
_entity_poly.entity_id
_entity_poly.type
_entity_poly.pdbx_seq_one_letter_code
_entity_poly.pdbx_strand_id
1 'polypeptide(L)'
;DFINAAKSKHVNEVYLISHALLETGAAKSELANGVEIDGKKYYNFYGVGALDSDPIKTGAEYAKKHGWDTPQKAIYGGADFIHKHFLS
;
A
#
# COMPACT_ATOMS: atom_id res chain seq x y z
N ASP A 1 -13.16 1.42 1.97
CA ASP A 1 -12.02 0.48 1.88
C ASP A 1 -11.20 0.37 3.16
N PHE A 2 -10.60 1.45 3.68
CA PHE A 2 -9.78 1.40 4.92
C PHE A 2 -10.45 0.74 6.13
N ILE A 3 -11.67 1.15 6.50
CA ILE A 3 -12.40 0.57 7.65
C ILE A 3 -12.62 -0.94 7.46
N ASN A 4 -12.99 -1.37 6.25
CA ASN A 4 -13.23 -2.79 5.96
C ASN A 4 -11.92 -3.60 5.93
N ALA A 5 -10.84 -3.02 5.39
CA ALA A 5 -9.52 -3.63 5.40
C ALA A 5 -8.99 -3.79 6.84
N ALA A 6 -9.07 -2.71 7.64
CA ALA A 6 -8.71 -2.71 9.06
C ALA A 6 -9.46 -3.80 9.83
N LYS A 7 -10.79 -3.85 9.69
CA LYS A 7 -11.63 -4.89 10.30
C LYS A 7 -11.26 -6.30 9.82
N SER A 8 -11.11 -6.50 8.50
CA SER A 8 -10.81 -7.81 7.92
C SER A 8 -9.41 -8.31 8.26
N LYS A 9 -8.46 -7.42 8.51
CA LYS A 9 -7.04 -7.73 8.75
C LYS A 9 -6.63 -7.52 10.20
N HIS A 10 -7.60 -7.28 11.09
CA HIS A 10 -7.35 -7.10 12.52
C HIS A 10 -6.28 -6.03 12.81
N VAL A 11 -6.38 -4.90 12.12
CA VAL A 11 -5.55 -3.72 12.34
C VAL A 11 -6.44 -2.60 12.85
N ASN A 12 -5.97 -1.82 13.81
CA ASN A 12 -6.69 -0.62 14.22
C ASN A 12 -6.80 0.36 13.04
N GLU A 13 -8.01 0.84 12.76
CA GLU A 13 -8.32 1.67 11.61
C GLU A 13 -7.67 3.05 11.66
N VAL A 14 -7.53 3.64 12.85
CA VAL A 14 -6.88 4.95 13.03
C VAL A 14 -5.39 4.81 12.75
N TYR A 15 -4.76 3.75 13.24
CA TYR A 15 -3.37 3.42 12.92
C TYR A 15 -3.19 3.19 11.41
N LEU A 16 -4.04 2.38 10.80
CA LEU A 16 -3.95 2.06 9.37
C LEU A 16 -4.04 3.31 8.49
N ILE A 17 -4.98 4.21 8.79
CA ILE A 17 -5.16 5.47 8.06
C ILE A 17 -3.98 6.41 8.32
N SER A 18 -3.54 6.55 9.57
CA SER A 18 -2.41 7.42 9.94
C SER A 18 -1.12 7.00 9.25
N HIS A 19 -0.86 5.69 9.20
CA HIS A 19 0.30 5.12 8.53
C HIS A 19 0.24 5.40 7.03
N ALA A 20 -0.91 5.15 6.38
CA ALA A 20 -1.06 5.47 4.96
C ALA A 20 -0.89 6.96 4.65
N LEU A 21 -1.40 7.85 5.51
CA LEU A 21 -1.23 9.29 5.33
C LEU A 21 0.24 9.70 5.38
N LEU A 22 1.00 9.16 6.33
CA LEU A 22 2.42 9.43 6.48
C LEU A 22 3.22 8.95 5.26
N GLU A 23 3.05 7.69 4.88
CA GLU A 23 3.80 7.06 3.79
C GLU A 23 3.50 7.64 2.40
N THR A 24 2.33 8.26 2.23
CA THR A 24 1.91 8.78 0.93
C THR A 24 1.97 10.30 0.83
N GLY A 25 2.44 11.00 1.86
CA GLY A 25 2.40 12.46 1.90
C GLY A 25 0.98 13.00 1.74
N ALA A 26 0.01 12.41 2.44
CA ALA A 26 -1.42 12.64 2.29
C ALA A 26 -1.95 12.35 0.86
N ALA A 27 -1.66 11.14 0.36
CA ALA A 27 -2.06 10.61 -0.95
C ALA A 27 -1.46 11.34 -2.17
N LYS A 28 -0.46 12.21 -1.97
CA LYS A 28 0.21 12.95 -3.05
C LYS A 28 1.37 12.18 -3.68
N SER A 29 1.87 11.13 -3.01
CA SER A 29 2.95 10.30 -3.54
C SER A 29 2.58 9.63 -4.87
N GLU A 30 3.57 9.41 -5.72
CA GLU A 30 3.40 8.75 -7.01
C GLU A 30 2.90 7.29 -6.84
N LEU A 31 3.44 6.56 -5.86
CA LEU A 31 3.01 5.20 -5.51
C LEU A 31 1.52 5.11 -5.13
N ALA A 32 1.00 6.09 -4.39
CA ALA A 32 -0.41 6.14 -4.02
C ALA A 32 -1.34 6.49 -5.20
N ASN A 33 -0.85 7.30 -6.14
CA ASN A 33 -1.59 7.68 -7.35
C ASN A 33 -1.51 6.62 -8.47
N GLY A 34 -0.61 5.65 -8.30
CA GLY A 34 -0.47 4.47 -9.13
C GLY A 34 0.58 4.65 -10.21
N VAL A 35 1.49 3.68 -10.30
CA VAL A 35 2.57 3.63 -11.29
C VAL A 35 2.16 2.70 -12.41
N GLU A 36 2.35 3.14 -13.66
CA GLU A 36 2.05 2.32 -14.84
C GLU A 36 3.21 1.37 -15.14
N ILE A 37 2.92 0.07 -15.21
CA ILE A 37 3.85 -0.98 -15.62
C ILE A 37 3.12 -1.85 -16.64
N ASP A 38 3.67 -1.95 -17.85
CA ASP A 38 3.12 -2.75 -18.97
C ASP A 38 1.63 -2.46 -19.26
N GLY A 39 1.24 -1.18 -19.24
CA GLY A 39 -0.13 -0.73 -19.54
C GLY A 39 -1.16 -0.94 -18.42
N LYS A 40 -0.71 -1.27 -17.20
CA LYS A 40 -1.58 -1.38 -16.02
C LYS A 40 -1.04 -0.56 -14.86
N LYS A 41 -1.92 0.10 -14.11
CA LYS A 41 -1.55 0.85 -12.91
C LYS A 41 -1.52 -0.04 -11.67
N TYR A 42 -0.52 0.16 -10.84
CA TYR A 42 -0.34 -0.52 -9.56
C TYR A 42 -0.15 0.50 -8.44
N TYR A 43 -0.77 0.23 -7.30
CA TYR A 43 -0.91 1.18 -6.20
C TYR A 43 -0.22 0.66 -4.94
N ASN A 44 0.39 1.56 -4.16
CA ASN A 44 1.00 1.23 -2.88
C ASN A 44 0.81 2.38 -1.89
N PHE A 45 0.03 2.15 -0.83
CA PHE A 45 -0.35 3.17 0.16
C PHE A 45 0.51 3.16 1.43
N TYR A 46 1.44 2.21 1.56
CA TYR A 46 2.18 2.00 2.81
C TYR A 46 3.67 1.80 2.57
N GLY A 47 4.18 2.25 1.41
CA GLY A 47 5.60 2.12 1.07
C GLY A 47 6.13 0.69 1.03
N VAL A 48 5.27 -0.33 0.90
CA VAL A 48 5.69 -1.73 1.07
C VAL A 48 6.64 -2.13 -0.07
N GLY A 49 7.85 -2.52 0.28
CA GLY A 49 8.87 -2.91 -0.71
C GLY A 49 9.48 -1.74 -1.49
N ALA A 50 9.22 -0.48 -1.09
CA ALA A 50 9.89 0.69 -1.64
C ALA A 50 11.27 0.86 -0.99
N LEU A 51 12.33 0.47 -1.71
CA LEU A 51 13.72 0.55 -1.24
C LEU A 51 14.32 1.93 -1.53
N ASP A 52 15.15 2.44 -0.63
CA ASP A 52 15.77 3.78 -0.74
C ASP A 52 16.50 4.05 -2.05
N SER A 53 17.05 3.02 -2.70
CA SER A 53 17.76 3.16 -3.97
C SER A 53 16.86 3.57 -5.14
N ASP A 54 15.60 3.11 -5.14
CA ASP A 54 14.60 3.43 -6.16
C ASP A 54 13.18 3.10 -5.63
N PRO A 55 12.62 3.95 -4.76
CA PRO A 55 11.41 3.63 -4.01
C PRO A 55 10.18 3.51 -4.90
N ILE A 56 10.10 4.29 -5.99
CA ILE A 56 8.97 4.25 -6.92
C ILE A 56 8.98 2.94 -7.69
N LYS A 57 10.11 2.57 -8.31
CA LYS A 57 10.19 1.34 -9.10
C LYS A 57 9.98 0.11 -8.23
N THR A 58 10.73 -0.01 -7.13
CA THR A 58 10.69 -1.20 -6.27
C THR A 58 9.34 -1.35 -5.57
N GLY A 59 8.74 -0.24 -5.10
CA GLY A 59 7.41 -0.24 -4.51
C GLY A 59 6.30 -0.61 -5.51
N ALA A 60 6.40 -0.16 -6.77
CA ALA A 60 5.47 -0.51 -7.83
C ALA A 60 5.65 -1.96 -8.32
N GLU A 61 6.87 -2.47 -8.40
CA GLU A 61 7.16 -3.88 -8.70
C GLU A 61 6.63 -4.80 -7.60
N TYR A 62 6.75 -4.40 -6.33
CA TYR A 62 6.12 -5.11 -5.21
C TYR A 62 4.59 -5.15 -5.37
N ALA A 63 3.98 -3.99 -5.63
CA ALA A 63 2.54 -3.89 -5.86
C ALA A 63 2.07 -4.75 -7.04
N LYS A 64 2.84 -4.77 -8.15
CA LYS A 64 2.60 -5.65 -9.31
C LYS A 64 2.65 -7.12 -8.94
N LYS A 65 3.69 -7.55 -8.22
CA LYS A 65 3.86 -8.93 -7.76
C LYS A 65 2.69 -9.42 -6.90
N HIS A 66 2.09 -8.52 -6.12
CA HIS A 66 0.95 -8.82 -5.24
C HIS A 66 -0.42 -8.51 -5.85
N GLY A 67 -0.45 -8.12 -7.14
CA GLY A 67 -1.69 -7.86 -7.87
C GLY A 67 -2.48 -6.66 -7.35
N TRP A 68 -1.79 -5.64 -6.81
CA TRP A 68 -2.39 -4.41 -6.30
C TRP A 68 -2.72 -3.44 -7.44
N ASP A 69 -3.53 -3.92 -8.38
CA ASP A 69 -3.91 -3.22 -9.62
C ASP A 69 -5.14 -2.31 -9.47
N THR A 70 -5.67 -2.19 -8.26
CA THR A 70 -6.68 -1.21 -7.87
C THR A 70 -6.33 -0.62 -6.51
N PRO A 71 -6.79 0.61 -6.20
CA PRO A 71 -6.57 1.20 -4.89
C PRO A 71 -7.08 0.31 -3.75
N GLN A 72 -8.23 -0.34 -3.95
CA GLN A 72 -8.83 -1.25 -2.97
C GLN A 72 -7.92 -2.43 -2.64
N LYS A 73 -7.36 -3.09 -3.66
CA LYS A 73 -6.45 -4.22 -3.44
C LYS A 73 -5.18 -3.79 -2.71
N ALA A 74 -4.64 -2.62 -3.03
CA ALA A 74 -3.48 -2.06 -2.32
C ALA A 74 -3.77 -1.76 -0.85
N ILE A 75 -4.94 -1.18 -0.53
CA ILE A 75 -5.36 -0.91 0.85
C ILE A 75 -5.46 -2.21 1.66
N TYR A 76 -6.11 -3.24 1.10
CA TYR A 76 -6.28 -4.53 1.76
C TYR A 76 -4.97 -5.32 1.88
N GLY A 77 -4.16 -5.31 0.83
CA GLY A 77 -2.87 -5.99 0.81
C GLY A 77 -1.86 -5.37 1.76
N GLY A 78 -1.80 -4.04 1.82
CA GLY A 78 -0.95 -3.35 2.78
C GLY A 78 -1.41 -3.54 4.23
N ALA A 79 -2.73 -3.56 4.48
CA ALA A 79 -3.25 -3.90 5.81
C ALA A 79 -2.89 -5.33 6.24
N ASP A 80 -2.95 -6.30 5.31
CA ASP A 80 -2.51 -7.69 5.54
C ASP A 80 -1.01 -7.78 5.83
N PHE A 81 -0.19 -7.04 5.06
CA PHE A 81 1.24 -6.92 5.30
C PHE A 81 1.53 -6.38 6.70
N ILE A 82 0.88 -5.27 7.07
CA ILE A 82 1.05 -4.64 8.39
C ILE A 82 0.72 -5.61 9.52
N HIS A 83 -0.41 -6.31 9.44
CA HIS A 83 -0.81 -7.28 10.45
C HIS A 83 0.25 -8.39 10.59
N LYS A 84 0.67 -8.97 9.46
CA LYS A 84 1.61 -10.11 9.43
C LYS A 84 3.03 -9.78 9.90
N HIS A 85 3.49 -8.55 9.70
CA HIS A 85 4.88 -8.18 9.98
C HIS A 85 5.05 -7.43 11.31
N PHE A 86 4.02 -6.78 11.83
CA PHE A 86 4.13 -5.94 13.02
C PHE A 86 3.19 -6.31 14.17
N LEU A 87 2.11 -7.04 13.90
CA LEU A 87 1.04 -7.31 14.89
C LEU A 87 0.76 -8.81 15.10
N SER A 88 1.63 -9.67 14.57
CA SER A 88 1.53 -11.13 14.71
C SER A 88 2.19 -11.64 15.98
#